data_AF-A0A962E7E8-F1
#
_entry.id   AF-A0A962E7E8-F1
#
_cell.length_a   1.000
_cell.length_b   1.000
_cell.length_c   1.000
_cell.angle_alpha   90.00
_cell.angle_beta   90.00
_cell.angle_gamma   90.00
#
_symmetry.space_group_name_H-M   'P 1'
#
loop_
_entity.id
_entity.type
_entity.pdbx_description
1 polymer ?
#
loop_
_entity_poly.entity_id
_entity_poly.type
_entity_poly.pdbx_seq_one_letter_code
_entity_poly.pdbx_strand_id
1 'polypeptide(L)'
;LERDEYSIDFAVGEQTLNMTLDAGSGEISEQLMEDEDHRLDVQMTAVSLVDAVATASRRSEGEAVHAEIRLLPGRSVIAVKLRRSDGDRWAMIDGSSGQWIETLDQPPG
;
A
#
# COMPACT_ATOMS: atom_id res chain seq x y z
N LEU A 1 14.16 -21.05 -4.59
CA LEU A 1 13.13 -20.32 -5.34
C LEU A 1 12.78 -19.13 -4.48
N GLU A 2 12.97 -17.91 -4.99
CA GLU A 2 12.26 -16.76 -4.43
C GLU A 2 10.77 -17.09 -4.48
N ARG A 3 10.11 -17.05 -3.33
CA ARG A 3 8.65 -17.11 -3.27
C ARG A 3 8.18 -15.68 -3.41
N ASP A 4 7.38 -15.43 -4.45
CA ASP A 4 6.64 -14.19 -4.54
C ASP A 4 5.61 -14.22 -3.41
N GLU A 5 5.69 -13.26 -2.49
CA GLU A 5 4.80 -13.15 -1.34
C GLU A 5 4.15 -11.77 -1.35
N TYR A 6 2.86 -11.72 -1.01
CA TYR A 6 2.17 -10.48 -0.68
C TYR A 6 2.11 -10.35 0.82
N SER A 7 2.53 -9.20 1.38
CA SER A 7 2.23 -8.85 2.77
C SER A 7 1.13 -7.80 2.76
N ILE A 8 0.11 -8.00 3.60
CA ILE A 8 -1.08 -7.16 3.71
C ILE A 8 -1.27 -6.81 5.18
N ASP A 9 -1.27 -5.51 5.49
CA ASP A 9 -1.64 -5.01 6.81
C ASP A 9 -3.13 -4.69 6.85
N PHE A 10 -3.85 -5.40 7.70
CA PHE A 10 -5.24 -5.11 8.04
C PHE A 10 -5.28 -4.39 9.37
N ALA A 11 -6.12 -3.37 9.49
CA ALA A 11 -6.53 -2.95 10.81
C ALA A 11 -7.77 -3.69 11.27
N VAL A 12 -7.70 -4.24 12.47
CA VAL A 12 -8.77 -5.00 13.11
C VAL A 12 -9.02 -4.40 14.49
N GLY A 13 -9.98 -3.47 14.56
CA GLY A 13 -10.27 -2.74 15.79
C GLY A 13 -9.13 -1.80 16.19
N GLU A 14 -8.43 -2.12 17.28
CA GLU A 14 -7.31 -1.33 17.80
C GLU A 14 -5.93 -1.92 17.44
N GLN A 15 -5.90 -3.03 16.72
CA GLN A 15 -4.68 -3.76 16.39
C GLN A 15 -4.48 -3.84 14.88
N THR A 16 -3.24 -4.12 14.48
CA THR A 16 -2.90 -4.41 13.09
C THR A 16 -2.60 -5.88 12.93
N LEU A 17 -3.14 -6.49 11.89
CA LEU A 17 -2.89 -7.85 11.48
C LEU A 17 -2.06 -7.78 10.20
N ASN A 18 -0.77 -8.10 10.31
CA ASN A 18 0.03 -8.38 9.13
C ASN A 18 -0.28 -9.81 8.67
N MET A 19 -0.60 -9.96 7.39
CA MET A 19 -0.87 -11.23 6.74
C MET A 19 0.06 -11.40 5.55
N THR A 20 0.82 -12.48 5.53
CA THR A 20 1.63 -12.87 4.37
C THR A 20 0.92 -13.96 3.59
N LEU A 21 0.85 -13.80 2.27
CA LEU A 21 0.23 -14.72 1.33
C LEU A 21 1.24 -15.16 0.29
N ASP A 22 1.22 -16.44 -0.07
CA ASP A 22 1.92 -16.94 -1.25
C ASP A 22 1.24 -16.35 -2.50
N ALA A 23 2.00 -15.65 -3.34
CA ALA A 23 1.44 -14.96 -4.50
C ALA A 23 0.98 -15.91 -5.62
N GLY A 24 1.47 -17.15 -5.63
CA GLY A 24 1.10 -18.16 -6.61
C GLY A 24 -0.16 -18.93 -6.25
N SER A 25 -0.34 -19.28 -4.97
CA SER A 25 -1.47 -20.06 -4.49
C SER A 25 -2.58 -19.22 -3.83
N GLY A 26 -2.24 -18.03 -3.32
CA GLY A 26 -3.12 -17.23 -2.48
C GLY A 26 -3.31 -17.81 -1.07
N GLU A 27 -2.54 -18.83 -0.69
CA GLU A 27 -2.58 -19.40 0.66
C GLU A 27 -1.88 -18.46 1.65
N ILE A 28 -2.47 -18.33 2.84
CA ILE A 28 -1.89 -17.53 3.92
C ILE A 28 -0.72 -18.31 4.53
N SER A 29 0.48 -17.76 4.43
CA SER A 29 1.69 -18.34 5.01
C SER A 29 1.96 -17.83 6.42
N GLU A 30 1.54 -16.61 6.75
CA GLU A 30 1.76 -15.99 8.06
C GLU A 30 0.64 -15.03 8.45
N GLN A 31 0.32 -14.97 9.75
CA GLN A 31 -0.58 -14.01 10.38
C GLN A 31 0.02 -13.55 11.70
N LEU A 32 0.33 -12.27 11.81
CA LEU A 32 0.89 -11.65 13.01
C LEU A 32 -0.01 -10.50 13.45
N MET A 33 -0.56 -10.59 14.66
CA MET A 33 -1.16 -9.43 15.30
C MET A 33 -0.04 -8.59 15.92
N GLU A 34 0.11 -7.38 15.40
CA GLU A 34 1.02 -6.37 15.92
C GLU A 34 0.29 -5.51 16.96
N ASP A 35 0.99 -5.24 18.06
CA ASP A 35 0.49 -4.42 19.16
C ASP A 35 0.71 -2.91 18.91
N GLU A 36 0.96 -2.54 17.66
CA GLU A 36 1.10 -1.15 17.22
C GLU A 36 -0.28 -0.52 16.97
N ASP A 37 -0.51 0.63 17.60
CA ASP A 37 -1.74 1.42 17.46
C ASP A 37 -1.76 2.20 16.15
N HIS A 38 -2.20 1.54 15.09
CA HIS A 38 -2.40 2.13 13.76
C HIS A 38 -3.83 2.68 13.56
N ARG A 39 -4.58 2.99 14.63
CA ARG A 39 -5.97 3.46 14.53
C ARG A 39 -6.11 4.72 13.68
N LEU A 40 -5.10 5.59 13.70
CA LEU A 40 -5.09 6.82 12.90
C LEU A 40 -4.96 6.52 11.40
N ASP A 41 -4.18 5.52 11.01
CA ASP A 41 -3.96 5.10 9.63
C ASP A 41 -5.28 4.73 8.96
N VAL A 42 -6.13 4.05 9.72
CA VAL A 42 -7.45 3.55 9.29
C VAL A 42 -8.50 4.65 9.29
N GLN A 43 -8.54 5.46 10.35
CA GLN A 43 -9.53 6.53 10.46
C GLN A 43 -9.30 7.61 9.41
N MET A 44 -8.03 7.85 9.04
CA MET A 44 -7.66 8.88 8.07
C MET A 44 -7.72 8.38 6.64
N THR A 45 -7.82 7.06 6.40
CA THR A 45 -7.80 6.47 5.05
C THR A 45 -9.17 5.91 4.70
N ALA A 46 -9.87 6.54 3.77
CA ALA A 46 -11.16 6.08 3.27
C ALA A 46 -11.04 5.22 2.00
N VAL A 47 -9.86 5.18 1.38
CA VAL A 47 -9.60 4.49 0.12
C VAL A 47 -8.82 3.20 0.37
N SER A 48 -9.25 2.11 -0.25
CA SER A 48 -8.53 0.84 -0.14
C SER A 48 -7.21 0.87 -0.92
N LEU A 49 -6.21 0.08 -0.49
CA LEU A 49 -4.97 -0.11 -1.24
C LEU A 49 -5.25 -0.62 -2.68
N VAL A 50 -6.27 -1.47 -2.85
CA VAL A 50 -6.69 -1.97 -4.17
C VAL A 50 -7.17 -0.84 -5.07
N ASP A 51 -8.00 0.07 -4.56
CA ASP A 51 -8.51 1.21 -5.34
C ASP A 51 -7.38 2.21 -5.67
N ALA A 52 -6.43 2.37 -4.76
CA ALA A 52 -5.24 3.17 -4.98
C ALA A 52 -4.35 2.55 -6.06
N VAL A 53 -4.04 1.26 -5.99
CA VAL A 53 -3.31 0.53 -7.04
C VAL A 53 -4.03 0.64 -8.38
N ALA A 54 -5.34 0.43 -8.42
CA ALA A 54 -6.12 0.58 -9.64
C ALA A 54 -6.07 2.01 -10.20
N THR A 55 -6.06 3.02 -9.34
CA THR A 55 -5.86 4.43 -9.73
C THR A 55 -4.46 4.65 -10.28
N ALA A 56 -3.44 4.07 -9.65
CA ALA A 56 -2.06 4.17 -10.09
C ALA A 56 -1.87 3.57 -11.48
N SER A 57 -2.33 2.33 -11.66
CA SER A 57 -2.24 1.57 -12.92
C SER A 57 -3.03 2.19 -14.07
N ARG A 58 -4.09 2.98 -13.80
CA ARG A 58 -4.82 3.71 -14.84
C ARG A 58 -4.11 4.97 -15.34
N ARG A 59 -3.30 5.61 -14.49
CA ARG A 59 -2.71 6.93 -14.76
C ARG A 59 -1.23 6.90 -15.14
N SER A 60 -0.53 5.83 -14.81
CA SER A 60 0.89 5.69 -15.10
C SER A 60 1.17 4.38 -15.83
N GLU A 61 2.20 4.42 -16.67
CA GLU A 61 2.84 3.20 -17.15
C GLU A 61 3.61 2.52 -16.02
N GLY A 62 3.72 1.20 -16.08
CA GLY A 62 4.42 0.39 -15.09
C GLY A 62 3.51 -0.59 -14.35
N GLU A 63 4.14 -1.57 -13.73
CA GLU A 63 3.46 -2.59 -12.92
C GLU A 63 3.49 -2.19 -11.45
N ALA A 64 2.35 -2.20 -10.78
CA ALA A 64 2.31 -1.98 -9.34
C ALA A 64 2.90 -3.19 -8.61
N VAL A 65 3.99 -2.97 -7.87
CA VAL A 65 4.75 -4.05 -7.20
C VAL A 65 4.72 -3.92 -5.68
N HIS A 66 4.26 -2.79 -5.15
CA HIS A 66 4.12 -2.54 -3.72
C HIS A 66 3.15 -1.38 -3.48
N ALA A 67 2.39 -1.41 -2.39
CA ALA A 67 1.53 -0.31 -1.97
C ALA A 67 1.47 -0.26 -0.44
N GLU A 68 1.48 0.95 0.11
CA GLU A 68 1.49 1.17 1.56
C GLU A 68 0.76 2.45 1.95
N ILE A 69 0.16 2.45 3.14
CA ILE A 69 -0.40 3.66 3.75
C ILE A 69 0.74 4.40 4.47
N ARG A 70 0.74 5.72 4.35
CA ARG A 70 1.64 6.63 5.04
C ARG A 70 0.82 7.74 5.68
N LEU A 71 0.97 7.90 6.99
CA LEU A 71 0.48 9.07 7.70
C LEU A 71 1.49 10.20 7.62
N LEU A 72 1.08 11.28 6.97
CA LEU A 72 1.77 12.55 7.00
C LEU A 72 1.04 13.51 7.95
N PRO A 73 1.69 14.58 8.45
CA PRO A 73 1.01 15.54 9.31
C PRO A 73 -0.29 16.06 8.69
N GLY A 74 -1.43 15.66 9.27
CA GLY A 74 -2.77 16.08 8.87
C GLY A 74 -3.37 15.39 7.65
N ARG A 75 -2.73 14.37 7.07
CA ARG A 75 -3.29 13.61 5.93
C ARG A 75 -2.78 12.17 5.84
N SER A 76 -3.60 11.27 5.33
CA SER A 76 -3.18 9.95 4.87
C SER A 76 -2.80 9.99 3.38
N VAL A 77 -1.77 9.26 3.01
CA VAL A 77 -1.37 9.07 1.62
C VAL A 77 -1.11 7.59 1.39
N ILE A 78 -1.58 7.05 0.28
CA ILE A 78 -1.23 5.72 -0.20
C ILE A 78 -0.12 5.86 -1.22
N ALA A 79 1.05 5.30 -0.91
CA ALA A 79 2.21 5.28 -1.78
C ALA A 79 2.23 3.96 -2.56
N VAL A 80 2.15 4.03 -3.89
CA VAL A 80 2.17 2.86 -4.76
C VAL A 80 3.47 2.84 -5.56
N LYS A 81 4.29 1.82 -5.37
CA LYS A 81 5.51 1.60 -6.14
C LYS A 81 5.18 0.99 -7.50
N LEU A 82 5.54 1.68 -8.56
CA LEU A 82 5.39 1.28 -9.95
C LEU A 82 6.76 0.90 -10.50
N ARG A 83 6.91 -0.35 -10.95
CA ARG A 83 8.08 -0.84 -11.66
C ARG A 83 7.94 -0.53 -13.14
N ARG A 84 8.90 0.19 -13.70
CA ARG A 84 8.95 0.55 -15.13
C ARG A 84 10.28 0.09 -15.74
N SER A 85 10.38 0.15 -17.06
CA SER A 85 11.61 -0.21 -17.78
C SER A 85 12.79 0.73 -17.49
N ASP A 86 12.51 1.97 -17.12
CA ASP A 86 13.50 3.02 -16.83
C ASP A 86 13.77 3.20 -15.31
N GLY A 87 13.15 2.37 -14.48
CA GLY A 87 13.34 2.37 -13.03
C GLY A 87 12.01 2.36 -12.25
N ASP A 88 12.13 2.37 -10.94
CA ASP A 88 10.97 2.41 -10.05
C ASP A 88 10.51 3.87 -9.84
N ARG A 89 9.20 4.04 -9.65
CA ARG A 89 8.54 5.31 -9.31
C ARG A 89 7.51 5.10 -8.22
N TRP A 90 7.22 6.14 -7.45
CA TRP A 90 6.20 6.13 -6.40
C TRP A 90 5.05 7.04 -6.80
N ALA A 91 3.86 6.47 -7.00
CA ALA A 91 2.62 7.20 -7.19
C ALA A 91 2.01 7.52 -5.84
N MET A 92 1.74 8.80 -5.60
CA MET A 92 1.17 9.29 -4.34
C MET A 92 -0.32 9.51 -4.53
N ILE A 93 -1.14 8.85 -3.71
CA ILE A 93 -2.60 8.90 -3.80
C ILE A 93 -3.15 9.38 -2.47
N ASP A 94 -4.02 10.38 -2.50
CA ASP A 94 -4.69 10.89 -1.30
C ASP A 94 -5.53 9.78 -0.66
N GLY A 95 -5.21 9.41 0.59
CA GLY A 95 -5.85 8.28 1.26
C GLY A 95 -7.32 8.53 1.63
N SER A 96 -7.76 9.79 1.65
CA SER A 96 -9.15 10.16 1.95
C SER A 96 -10.06 10.19 0.73
N SER A 97 -9.50 10.46 -0.45
CA SER A 97 -10.27 10.71 -1.68
C SER A 97 -9.90 9.81 -2.86
N GLY A 98 -8.77 9.11 -2.79
CA GLY A 98 -8.25 8.27 -3.87
C GLY A 98 -7.71 9.07 -5.04
N GLN A 99 -7.55 10.38 -4.88
CA GLN A 99 -7.05 11.24 -5.94
C GLN A 99 -5.53 11.12 -6.06
N TRP A 100 -5.04 11.04 -7.30
CA TRP A 100 -3.63 11.14 -7.58
C TRP A 100 -3.10 12.52 -7.16
N ILE A 101 -2.03 12.53 -6.38
CA ILE A 101 -1.32 13.73 -5.95
C ILE A 101 -0.13 13.98 -6.88
N GLU A 102 0.84 13.08 -6.90
CA GLU A 102 2.11 13.26 -7.63
C GLU A 102 2.85 11.94 -7.89
N THR A 103 3.95 12.01 -8.66
CA THR A 103 4.91 10.91 -8.85
C THR A 103 6.26 11.32 -8.26
N LEU A 104 6.90 10.42 -7.51
CA LEU A 104 8.23 10.61 -6.93
C LEU A 104 9.23 9.58 -7.44
N ASP A 105 10.50 9.95 -7.52
CA ASP A 105 11.60 9.06 -7.89
C ASP A 105 12.10 8.22 -6.70
N GLN A 106 11.74 8.60 -5.48
CA GLN A 106 12.12 7.98 -4.21
C GLN A 106 10.88 7.85 -3.31
N PRO A 107 10.87 6.92 -2.35
CA PRO A 107 9.77 6.83 -1.40
C PRO A 107 9.61 8.15 -0.62
N PRO A 108 8.39 8.52 -0.22
CA PRO A 108 8.18 9.62 0.71
C PRO A 108 8.94 9.36 2.02
N GLY A 109 9.65 10.38 2.50
CA GLY A 109 10.36 10.35 3.79
C GLY A 109 9.47 10.65 4.98
#